data_AF-A0A7Y3I4Y0-F1
#
_entry.id   AF-A0A7Y3I4Y0-F1
#
_cell.length_a   1.000
_cell.length_b   1.000
_cell.length_c   1.000
_cell.angle_alpha   90.00
_cell.angle_beta   90.00
_cell.angle_gamma   90.00
#
_symmetry.space_group_name_H-M   'P 1'
#
loop_
_entity.id
_entity.type
_entity.pdbx_description
1 polymer ?
#
loop_
_entity_poly.entity_id
_entity_poly.type
_entity_poly.pdbx_seq_one_letter_code
_entity_poly.pdbx_strand_id
1 'polypeptide(L)'
;MRFIRPLLAMGMLATATAIVSAAPPAVPATPAAIDQLVYAQPFTLDEAFRFEWQQEKPMTRSGYLLVMKVNPDLVYPRQSPEPVLYVGKQTAQRINVGYRSGHVVAIVPAPQDEAGVVTLDLAKTPIFFGTPELPERIDRTDMEAEHTAAVAAGVTALPADHLTLATRAAQGQPTAFRGDVELLRHAAQLIRR
;
A
#
# COMPACT_ATOMS: atom_id res chain seq x y z
N MET A 1 -65.58 -52.94 -15.49
CA MET A 1 -64.35 -52.58 -16.25
C MET A 1 -63.57 -51.55 -15.45
N ARG A 2 -62.42 -51.93 -14.90
CA ARG A 2 -61.52 -51.09 -14.09
C ARG A 2 -60.42 -50.55 -15.00
N PHE A 3 -60.27 -49.23 -15.10
CA PHE A 3 -59.18 -48.58 -15.82
C PHE A 3 -58.13 -48.06 -14.82
N ILE A 4 -56.91 -48.56 -14.94
CA ILE A 4 -55.71 -48.12 -14.21
C ILE A 4 -55.10 -46.96 -15.01
N ARG A 5 -54.86 -45.81 -14.37
CA ARG A 5 -54.11 -44.68 -14.94
C ARG A 5 -52.67 -44.66 -14.39
N PRO A 6 -51.64 -44.43 -15.22
CA PRO A 6 -50.24 -44.50 -14.80
C PRO A 6 -49.75 -43.20 -14.16
N LEU A 7 -48.84 -43.33 -13.18
CA LEU A 7 -48.05 -42.26 -12.57
C LEU A 7 -47.09 -41.64 -13.61
N LEU A 8 -47.08 -40.32 -13.73
CA LEU A 8 -46.02 -39.57 -14.41
C LEU A 8 -44.98 -39.13 -13.37
N ALA A 9 -43.75 -39.63 -13.50
CA ALA A 9 -42.59 -39.18 -12.71
C ALA A 9 -41.94 -37.98 -13.42
N MET A 10 -41.96 -36.81 -12.77
CA MET A 10 -41.36 -35.58 -13.27
C MET A 10 -39.93 -35.47 -12.74
N GLY A 11 -38.96 -35.77 -13.60
CA GLY A 11 -37.53 -35.68 -13.30
C GLY A 11 -37.07 -34.22 -13.20
N MET A 12 -36.48 -33.86 -12.05
CA MET A 12 -35.91 -32.55 -11.79
C MET A 12 -34.49 -32.49 -12.39
N LEU A 13 -34.33 -31.74 -13.49
CA LEU A 13 -33.03 -31.53 -14.13
C LEU A 13 -32.27 -30.45 -13.35
N ALA A 14 -31.24 -30.84 -12.59
CA ALA A 14 -30.35 -29.89 -11.91
C ALA A 14 -29.29 -29.40 -12.91
N THR A 15 -29.41 -28.15 -13.37
CA THR A 15 -28.38 -27.48 -14.17
C THR A 15 -27.24 -27.04 -13.25
N ALA A 16 -26.11 -27.74 -13.32
CA ALA A 16 -24.87 -27.31 -12.67
C ALA A 16 -24.29 -26.11 -13.42
N THR A 17 -24.50 -24.90 -12.91
CA THR A 17 -23.76 -23.70 -13.35
C THR A 17 -22.32 -23.80 -12.84
N ALA A 18 -21.38 -24.04 -13.74
CA ALA A 18 -19.96 -23.90 -13.45
C ALA A 18 -19.63 -22.41 -13.25
N ILE A 19 -19.16 -22.05 -12.06
CA ILE A 19 -18.63 -20.71 -11.78
C ILE A 19 -17.25 -20.65 -12.41
N VAL A 20 -17.12 -19.98 -13.56
CA VAL A 20 -15.80 -19.68 -14.13
C VAL A 20 -15.14 -18.64 -13.25
N SER A 21 -14.11 -19.03 -12.50
CA SER A 21 -13.23 -18.09 -11.81
C SER A 21 -12.39 -17.36 -12.87
N ALA A 22 -12.63 -16.07 -13.05
CA ALA A 22 -11.81 -15.24 -13.94
C ALA A 22 -10.35 -15.20 -13.44
N ALA A 23 -9.40 -15.23 -14.37
CA ALA A 23 -7.99 -15.05 -14.05
C ALA A 23 -7.75 -13.65 -13.45
N PRO A 24 -6.78 -13.48 -12.52
CA PRO A 24 -6.44 -12.16 -11.98
C PRO A 24 -5.99 -11.21 -13.12
N PRO A 25 -6.23 -9.89 -13.00
CA PRO A 25 -5.81 -8.91 -14.00
C PRO A 25 -4.29 -8.96 -14.19
N ALA A 26 -3.76 -8.53 -15.34
CA ALA A 26 -2.31 -8.39 -15.49
C ALA A 26 -1.72 -7.43 -14.44
N VAL A 27 -0.45 -7.60 -14.06
CA VAL A 27 0.24 -6.60 -13.22
C VAL A 27 0.48 -5.36 -14.10
N PRO A 28 0.06 -4.15 -13.68
CA PRO A 28 0.36 -2.94 -14.44
C PRO A 28 1.87 -2.74 -14.61
N ALA A 29 2.28 -2.05 -15.67
CA ALA A 29 3.68 -1.72 -15.88
C ALA A 29 4.20 -0.82 -14.74
N THR A 30 5.39 -1.13 -14.25
CA THR A 30 6.11 -0.34 -13.25
C THR A 30 7.44 0.16 -13.84
N PRO A 31 8.00 1.30 -13.39
CA PRO A 31 7.53 2.15 -12.29
C PRO A 31 6.19 2.85 -12.54
N ALA A 32 5.33 2.92 -11.53
CA ALA A 32 4.01 3.57 -11.62
C ALA A 32 3.78 4.53 -10.45
N ALA A 33 3.48 5.80 -10.76
CA ALA A 33 3.15 6.79 -9.74
C ALA A 33 1.83 6.46 -9.02
N ILE A 34 1.68 6.96 -7.79
CA ILE A 34 0.36 7.02 -7.13
C ILE A 34 -0.52 8.10 -7.76
N ASP A 35 -1.83 8.00 -7.62
CA ASP A 35 -2.75 9.01 -8.16
C ASP A 35 -2.76 10.27 -7.29
N GLN A 36 -2.78 10.10 -5.97
CA GLN A 36 -2.90 11.19 -5.01
C GLN A 36 -2.39 10.81 -3.63
N LEU A 37 -1.78 11.77 -2.91
CA LEU A 37 -1.55 11.68 -1.47
C LEU A 37 -2.73 12.31 -0.73
N VAL A 38 -3.40 11.52 0.10
CA VAL A 38 -4.65 11.88 0.79
C VAL A 38 -4.40 12.27 2.25
N TYR A 39 -3.39 11.67 2.87
CA TYR A 39 -3.02 11.89 4.26
C TYR A 39 -1.51 11.73 4.42
N ALA A 40 -0.89 12.64 5.16
CA ALA A 40 0.54 12.59 5.47
C ALA A 40 0.79 13.07 6.89
N GLN A 41 1.15 12.13 7.76
CA GLN A 41 1.35 12.36 9.18
C GLN A 41 2.78 11.96 9.56
N PRO A 42 3.66 12.91 9.89
CA PRO A 42 4.94 12.57 10.51
C PRO A 42 4.68 11.92 11.87
N PHE A 43 5.47 10.91 12.23
CA PHE A 43 5.39 10.25 13.52
C PHE A 43 6.75 10.07 14.18
N THR A 44 6.71 9.91 15.50
CA THR A 44 7.85 9.51 16.33
C THR A 44 7.43 8.42 17.31
N LEU A 45 8.37 7.58 17.73
CA LEU A 45 8.16 6.45 18.61
C LEU A 45 9.11 6.51 19.82
N ASP A 46 8.57 6.31 21.01
CA ASP A 46 9.39 6.12 22.21
C ASP A 46 10.19 4.82 22.11
N GLU A 47 9.54 3.73 21.70
CA GLU A 47 10.13 2.41 21.50
C GLU A 47 10.36 2.15 19.99
N ALA A 48 11.62 1.94 19.60
CA ALA A 48 11.96 1.63 18.22
C ALA A 48 11.41 0.26 17.81
N PHE A 49 10.96 0.11 16.56
CA PHE A 49 10.54 -1.17 16.01
C PHE A 49 11.42 -1.61 14.84
N ARG A 50 11.41 -2.91 14.56
CA ARG A 50 12.11 -3.46 13.41
C ARG A 50 11.26 -3.29 12.15
N PHE A 51 11.76 -2.55 11.17
CA PHE A 51 11.07 -2.39 9.91
C PHE A 51 11.32 -3.61 9.01
N GLU A 52 10.31 -4.46 8.83
CA GLU A 52 10.47 -5.77 8.16
C GLU A 52 10.45 -5.70 6.63
N TRP A 53 10.08 -4.57 6.03
CA TRP A 53 9.90 -4.40 4.57
C TRP A 53 11.18 -3.94 3.87
N GLN A 54 12.32 -4.42 4.34
CA GLN A 54 13.64 -4.16 3.77
C GLN A 54 14.59 -5.26 4.27
N GLN A 55 15.57 -5.66 3.46
CA GLN A 55 16.51 -6.73 3.77
C GLN A 55 17.30 -6.48 5.06
N GLU A 56 17.78 -5.27 5.26
CA GLU A 56 18.61 -4.90 6.42
C GLU A 56 17.81 -4.79 7.73
N LYS A 57 16.47 -4.76 7.65
CA LYS A 57 15.55 -4.69 8.77
C LYS A 57 15.92 -3.64 9.84
N PRO A 58 16.07 -2.36 9.45
CA PRO A 58 16.56 -1.33 10.35
C PRO A 58 15.61 -1.09 11.54
N MET A 59 16.18 -0.73 12.68
CA MET A 59 15.40 -0.21 13.81
C MET A 59 14.95 1.22 13.51
N THR A 60 13.64 1.45 13.56
CA THR A 60 13.01 2.72 13.19
C THR A 60 12.28 3.33 14.37
N ARG A 61 12.46 4.63 14.58
CA ARG A 61 11.74 5.44 15.58
C ARG A 61 10.88 6.55 15.00
N SER A 62 10.97 6.80 13.71
CA SER A 62 10.33 7.95 13.11
C SER A 62 10.12 7.74 11.63
N GLY A 63 9.21 8.54 11.07
CA GLY A 63 8.82 8.39 9.68
C GLY A 63 7.51 9.09 9.37
N TYR A 64 6.84 8.59 8.33
CA TYR A 64 5.52 9.04 7.94
C TYR A 64 4.51 7.90 7.92
N LEU A 65 3.30 8.21 8.35
CA LEU A 65 2.10 7.44 8.06
C LEU A 65 1.38 8.13 6.90
N LEU A 66 1.25 7.42 5.79
CA LEU A 66 0.69 7.91 4.55
C LEU A 66 -0.63 7.21 4.23
N VAL A 67 -1.57 7.95 3.63
CA VAL A 67 -2.71 7.36 2.90
C VAL A 67 -2.67 7.88 1.48
N MET A 68 -2.66 6.96 0.52
CA MET A 68 -2.49 7.27 -0.90
C MET A 68 -3.64 6.66 -1.68
N LYS A 69 -4.16 7.42 -2.64
CA LYS A 69 -5.01 6.89 -3.71
C LYS A 69 -4.12 6.31 -4.80
N VAL A 70 -4.43 5.09 -5.23
CA VAL A 70 -3.64 4.33 -6.18
C VAL A 70 -4.53 3.64 -7.21
N ASN A 71 -3.96 3.30 -8.37
CA ASN A 71 -4.60 2.37 -9.30
C ASN A 71 -4.83 1.01 -8.59
N PRO A 72 -6.09 0.55 -8.44
CA PRO A 72 -6.41 -0.73 -7.81
C PRO A 72 -5.65 -1.93 -8.37
N ASP A 73 -5.33 -1.92 -9.66
CA ASP A 73 -4.68 -3.07 -10.32
C ASP A 73 -3.23 -3.29 -9.85
N LEU A 74 -2.57 -2.23 -9.34
CA LEU A 74 -1.23 -2.30 -8.72
C LEU A 74 -1.26 -3.04 -7.38
N VAL A 75 -2.41 -3.07 -6.73
CA VAL A 75 -2.59 -3.61 -5.38
C VAL A 75 -3.61 -4.74 -5.33
N TYR A 76 -3.95 -5.30 -6.49
CA TYR A 76 -4.78 -6.50 -6.60
C TYR A 76 -4.09 -7.69 -5.92
N PRO A 77 -4.74 -8.42 -4.99
CA PRO A 77 -4.15 -9.57 -4.31
C PRO A 77 -3.71 -10.67 -5.28
N ARG A 78 -2.44 -11.07 -5.22
CA ARG A 78 -1.89 -12.09 -6.12
C ARG A 78 -1.24 -13.23 -5.35
N GLN A 79 -1.07 -14.36 -6.04
CA GLN A 79 -0.25 -15.49 -5.59
C GLN A 79 1.20 -15.39 -6.10
N SER A 80 1.55 -14.26 -6.71
CA SER A 80 2.88 -13.90 -7.24
C SER A 80 3.40 -12.66 -6.53
N PRO A 81 4.71 -12.33 -6.65
CA PRO A 81 5.21 -11.05 -6.19
C PRO A 81 4.35 -9.88 -6.69
N GLU A 82 4.15 -8.90 -5.82
CA GLU A 82 3.36 -7.70 -6.07
C GLU A 82 4.29 -6.50 -6.21
N PRO A 83 3.90 -5.45 -6.96
CA PRO A 83 4.65 -4.20 -7.01
C PRO A 83 4.97 -3.67 -5.62
N VAL A 84 6.24 -3.35 -5.38
CA VAL A 84 6.71 -2.81 -4.10
C VAL A 84 6.51 -1.29 -4.08
N LEU A 85 6.01 -0.75 -2.97
CA LEU A 85 5.79 0.69 -2.81
C LEU A 85 7.07 1.35 -2.29
N TYR A 86 7.49 2.44 -2.95
CA TYR A 86 8.64 3.26 -2.60
C TYR A 86 8.23 4.71 -2.34
N VAL A 87 8.95 5.35 -1.44
CA VAL A 87 8.98 6.80 -1.27
C VAL A 87 10.43 7.24 -1.42
N GLY A 88 10.77 7.75 -2.60
CA GLY A 88 12.14 8.03 -2.98
C GLY A 88 12.96 6.74 -3.00
N LYS A 89 13.93 6.65 -2.09
CA LYS A 89 14.89 5.54 -1.96
C LYS A 89 14.60 4.68 -0.73
N GLN A 90 13.35 4.65 -0.28
CA GLN A 90 12.90 3.92 0.90
C GLN A 90 11.66 3.11 0.55
N THR A 91 11.63 1.83 0.92
CA THR A 91 10.42 1.01 0.84
C THR A 91 9.38 1.46 1.86
N ALA A 92 8.11 1.36 1.50
CA ALA A 92 6.97 1.70 2.33
C ALA A 92 6.19 0.45 2.72
N GLN A 93 6.01 0.23 4.02
CA GLN A 93 5.24 -0.91 4.53
C GLN A 93 3.75 -0.67 4.36
N ARG A 94 3.09 -1.44 3.48
CA ARG A 94 1.62 -1.38 3.34
C ARG A 94 0.95 -2.04 4.54
N ILE A 95 0.00 -1.34 5.15
CA ILE A 95 -0.78 -1.79 6.30
C ILE A 95 -2.08 -2.45 5.87
N ASN A 96 -2.57 -2.11 4.69
CA ASN A 96 -3.72 -2.75 4.05
C ASN A 96 -3.39 -3.12 2.59
N VAL A 97 -4.26 -3.92 1.98
CA VAL A 97 -4.15 -4.30 0.58
C VAL A 97 -4.41 -3.11 -0.34
N GLY A 98 -5.58 -2.48 -0.22
CA GLY A 98 -5.97 -1.29 -1.01
C GLY A 98 -6.78 -1.56 -2.28
N TYR A 99 -6.89 -2.80 -2.77
CA TYR A 99 -7.59 -3.13 -4.04
C TYR A 99 -9.03 -2.62 -4.15
N ARG A 100 -9.89 -2.87 -3.16
CA ARG A 100 -11.31 -2.46 -3.28
C ARG A 100 -11.56 -0.98 -3.02
N SER A 101 -10.74 -0.36 -2.17
CA SER A 101 -10.87 1.04 -1.82
C SER A 101 -10.12 1.96 -2.79
N GLY A 102 -9.14 1.44 -3.54
CA GLY A 102 -8.14 2.25 -4.24
C GLY A 102 -7.26 3.07 -3.30
N HIS A 103 -7.22 2.72 -2.00
CA HIS A 103 -6.48 3.46 -0.97
C HIS A 103 -5.51 2.55 -0.22
N VAL A 104 -4.25 2.96 -0.18
CA VAL A 104 -3.17 2.29 0.56
C VAL A 104 -2.79 3.14 1.76
N VAL A 105 -2.79 2.53 2.94
CA VAL A 105 -2.18 3.05 4.16
C VAL A 105 -0.78 2.47 4.27
N ALA A 106 0.24 3.31 4.45
CA ALA A 106 1.62 2.83 4.55
C ALA A 106 2.44 3.56 5.61
N ILE A 107 3.40 2.84 6.19
CA ILE A 107 4.43 3.37 7.08
C ILE A 107 5.73 3.49 6.29
N VAL A 108 6.36 4.66 6.36
CA VAL A 108 7.63 4.96 5.69
C VAL A 108 8.65 5.39 6.73
N PRO A 109 9.70 4.60 7.00
CA PRO A 109 10.79 5.02 7.86
C PRO A 109 11.47 6.28 7.32
N ALA A 110 11.79 7.21 8.19
CA ALA A 110 12.66 8.33 7.84
C ALA A 110 13.38 8.87 9.07
N PRO A 111 14.64 9.29 8.95
CA PRO A 111 15.39 9.80 10.09
C PRO A 111 14.88 11.17 10.53
N GLN A 112 15.22 11.53 11.78
CA GLN A 112 15.01 12.87 12.31
C GLN A 112 16.32 13.68 12.28
N ASP A 113 16.20 15.00 12.19
CA ASP A 113 17.31 15.92 12.43
C ASP A 113 17.51 16.19 13.94
N GLU A 114 18.46 17.06 14.26
CA GLU A 114 18.78 17.45 15.64
C GLU A 114 17.61 18.15 16.36
N ALA A 115 16.66 18.73 15.61
CA ALA A 115 15.47 19.36 16.14
C ALA A 115 14.31 18.37 16.35
N GLY A 116 14.52 17.08 16.05
CA GLY A 116 13.50 16.04 16.13
C GLY A 116 12.50 16.08 14.98
N VAL A 117 12.80 16.78 13.88
CA VAL A 117 11.92 16.86 12.71
C VAL A 117 12.25 15.72 11.74
N VAL A 118 11.21 15.02 11.27
CA VAL A 118 11.38 13.98 10.24
C VAL A 118 11.90 14.61 8.95
N THR A 119 13.05 14.14 8.47
CA THR A 119 13.83 14.76 7.38
C THR A 119 13.35 14.43 5.97
N LEU A 120 12.43 13.48 5.82
CA LEU A 120 11.87 13.12 4.51
C LEU A 120 10.98 14.25 3.97
N ASP A 121 11.42 14.85 2.85
CA ASP A 121 10.73 15.92 2.14
C ASP A 121 9.79 15.35 1.07
N LEU A 122 8.52 15.15 1.43
CA LEU A 122 7.49 14.63 0.53
C LEU A 122 7.20 15.57 -0.67
N ALA A 123 7.56 16.85 -0.61
CA ALA A 123 7.35 17.79 -1.72
C ALA A 123 8.36 17.58 -2.85
N LYS A 124 9.49 16.91 -2.58
CA LYS A 124 10.57 16.65 -3.54
C LYS A 124 10.78 15.17 -3.83
N THR A 125 10.07 14.31 -3.10
CA THR A 125 10.29 12.87 -3.16
C THR A 125 9.17 12.19 -3.95
N PRO A 126 9.49 11.45 -5.04
CA PRO A 126 8.48 10.68 -5.77
C PRO A 126 7.94 9.53 -4.91
N ILE A 127 6.66 9.22 -5.07
CA ILE A 127 6.00 8.05 -4.46
C ILE A 127 5.47 7.17 -5.58
N PHE A 128 5.93 5.92 -5.62
CA PHE A 128 5.68 5.04 -6.77
C PHE A 128 5.75 3.56 -6.42
N PHE A 129 5.13 2.74 -7.25
CA PHE A 129 5.27 1.30 -7.26
C PHE A 129 6.39 0.89 -8.22
N GLY A 130 7.36 0.13 -7.73
CA GLY A 130 8.49 -0.40 -8.50
C GLY A 130 8.28 -1.82 -9.00
N THR A 131 9.36 -2.51 -9.33
CA THR A 131 9.31 -3.92 -9.80
C THR A 131 8.62 -4.85 -8.78
N PRO A 132 7.81 -5.84 -9.22
CA PRO A 132 7.25 -6.84 -8.32
C PRO A 132 8.31 -7.72 -7.65
N GLU A 133 8.38 -7.69 -6.32
CA GLU A 133 9.34 -8.45 -5.50
C GLU A 133 8.81 -8.59 -4.07
N LEU A 134 9.44 -9.42 -3.25
CA LEU A 134 9.24 -9.45 -1.80
C LEU A 134 10.00 -8.29 -1.12
N PRO A 135 9.31 -7.39 -0.40
CA PRO A 135 9.94 -6.21 0.19
C PRO A 135 11.05 -6.54 1.19
N GLU A 136 10.96 -7.65 1.90
CA GLU A 136 11.99 -8.12 2.83
C GLU A 136 13.29 -8.61 2.17
N ARG A 137 13.34 -8.67 0.83
CA ARG A 137 14.55 -9.01 0.07
C ARG A 137 15.28 -7.81 -0.51
N ILE A 138 14.63 -6.65 -0.51
CA ILE A 138 15.13 -5.43 -1.14
C ILE A 138 16.20 -4.79 -0.26
N ASP A 139 17.39 -4.60 -0.83
CA ASP A 139 18.49 -3.91 -0.18
C ASP A 139 18.59 -2.44 -0.62
N ARG A 140 19.57 -1.71 -0.09
CA ARG A 140 19.82 -0.32 -0.49
C ARG A 140 20.11 -0.13 -1.99
N THR A 141 20.84 -1.05 -2.60
CA THR A 141 21.20 -0.99 -4.03
C THR A 141 19.94 -1.10 -4.88
N ASP A 142 19.04 -2.02 -4.52
CA ASP A 142 17.76 -2.19 -5.19
C ASP A 142 16.89 -0.92 -5.09
N MET A 143 16.80 -0.32 -3.89
CA MET A 143 16.03 0.92 -3.68
C MET A 143 16.56 2.09 -4.53
N GLU A 144 17.89 2.20 -4.67
CA GLU A 144 18.52 3.21 -5.52
C GLU A 144 18.26 2.98 -7.02
N ALA A 145 18.29 1.72 -7.45
CA ALA A 145 17.99 1.33 -8.82
C ALA A 145 16.53 1.62 -9.19
N GLU A 146 15.59 1.25 -8.32
CA GLU A 146 14.15 1.50 -8.50
C GLU A 146 13.83 2.99 -8.52
N HIS A 147 14.44 3.77 -7.62
CA HIS A 147 14.32 5.23 -7.66
C HIS A 147 14.84 5.82 -8.97
N THR A 148 16.00 5.37 -9.44
CA THR A 148 16.58 5.83 -10.70
C THR A 148 15.69 5.46 -11.90
N ALA A 149 15.14 4.25 -11.92
CA ALA A 149 14.21 3.80 -12.95
C ALA A 149 12.92 4.64 -12.95
N ALA A 150 12.37 4.96 -11.78
CA ALA A 150 11.18 5.79 -11.66
C ALA A 150 11.40 7.20 -12.20
N VAL A 151 12.52 7.84 -11.84
CA VAL A 151 12.88 9.16 -12.36
C VAL A 151 13.08 9.11 -13.88
N ALA A 152 13.76 8.07 -14.41
CA ALA A 152 13.94 7.88 -15.85
C ALA A 152 12.62 7.65 -16.59
N ALA A 153 11.63 7.03 -15.94
CA ALA A 153 10.27 6.86 -16.45
C ALA A 153 9.40 8.12 -16.32
N GLY A 154 9.94 9.23 -15.79
CA GLY A 154 9.23 10.50 -15.63
C GLY A 154 8.34 10.59 -14.39
N VAL A 155 8.50 9.68 -13.42
CA VAL A 155 7.83 9.79 -12.12
C VAL A 155 8.44 10.96 -11.35
N THR A 156 7.61 11.94 -10.99
CA THR A 156 8.02 13.11 -10.21
C THR A 156 7.37 13.13 -8.84
N ALA A 157 7.84 14.02 -7.96
CA ALA A 157 7.14 14.35 -6.74
C ALA A 157 5.73 14.88 -7.03
N LEU A 158 4.83 14.74 -6.05
CA LEU A 158 3.47 15.22 -6.17
C LEU A 158 3.39 16.76 -6.15
N PRO A 159 2.37 17.36 -6.78
CA PRO A 159 2.13 18.80 -6.69
C PRO A 159 1.98 19.28 -5.25
N ALA A 160 2.44 20.50 -4.95
CA ALA A 160 2.41 21.08 -3.61
C ALA A 160 1.00 21.13 -2.98
N ASP A 161 -0.03 21.29 -3.81
CA ASP A 161 -1.43 21.31 -3.36
C ASP A 161 -1.87 19.96 -2.78
N HIS A 162 -1.39 18.85 -3.34
CA HIS A 162 -1.69 17.51 -2.81
C HIS A 162 -1.09 17.33 -1.41
N LEU A 163 0.16 17.76 -1.23
CA LEU A 163 0.83 17.70 0.07
C LEU A 163 0.12 18.58 1.10
N THR A 164 -0.25 19.80 0.73
CA THR A 164 -0.97 20.73 1.62
C THR A 164 -2.29 20.14 2.12
N LEU A 165 -3.06 19.52 1.22
CA LEU A 165 -4.31 18.84 1.56
C LEU A 165 -4.06 17.64 2.49
N ALA A 166 -3.06 16.82 2.18
CA ALA A 166 -2.72 15.62 2.95
C ALA A 166 -2.24 15.95 4.37
N THR A 167 -1.39 16.96 4.52
CA THR A 167 -0.90 17.41 5.83
C THR A 167 -2.01 18.08 6.63
N ARG A 168 -2.91 18.83 5.99
CA ARG A 168 -4.09 19.39 6.67
C ARG A 168 -5.03 18.31 7.18
N ALA A 169 -5.24 17.24 6.42
CA ALA A 169 -6.06 16.10 6.85
C ALA A 169 -5.49 15.39 8.10
N ALA A 170 -4.17 15.46 8.27
CA ALA A 170 -3.42 15.01 9.44
C ALA A 170 -3.33 16.05 10.57
N GLN A 171 -4.03 17.19 10.46
CA GLN A 171 -3.94 18.29 11.43
C GLN A 171 -2.52 18.89 11.59
N GLY A 172 -1.60 18.57 10.67
CA GLY A 172 -0.30 19.21 10.49
C GLY A 172 0.73 19.06 11.60
N GLN A 173 0.49 18.28 12.65
CA GLN A 173 1.40 18.15 13.80
C GLN A 173 1.96 16.74 13.90
N PRO A 174 3.29 16.55 14.06
CA PRO A 174 3.86 15.24 14.35
C PRO A 174 3.15 14.55 15.52
N THR A 175 2.85 13.27 15.36
CA THR A 175 2.21 12.47 16.41
C THR A 175 3.24 11.55 17.04
N ALA A 176 3.40 11.64 18.36
CA ALA A 176 4.20 10.70 19.12
C ALA A 176 3.35 9.48 19.50
N PHE A 177 3.93 8.29 19.36
CA PHE A 177 3.36 7.04 19.85
C PHE A 177 4.35 6.34 20.77
N ARG A 178 3.87 5.49 21.65
CA ARG A 178 4.76 4.71 22.52
C ARG A 178 5.59 3.70 21.72
N GLY A 179 4.99 3.07 20.70
CA GLY A 179 5.63 2.03 19.91
C GLY A 179 4.78 1.61 18.71
N ASP A 180 5.21 0.55 18.02
CA ASP A 180 4.59 0.06 16.79
C ASP A 180 3.13 -0.37 16.96
N VAL A 181 2.77 -1.02 18.07
CA VAL A 181 1.39 -1.46 18.33
C VAL A 181 0.41 -0.28 18.32
N GLU A 182 0.81 0.85 18.90
CA GLU A 182 -0.03 2.05 18.93
C GLU A 182 -0.09 2.73 17.56
N LEU A 183 1.05 2.83 16.86
CA LEU A 183 1.12 3.32 15.50
C LEU A 183 0.22 2.50 14.56
N LEU A 184 0.28 1.16 14.64
CA LEU A 184 -0.53 0.25 13.83
C LEU A 184 -2.02 0.38 14.17
N ARG A 185 -2.37 0.56 15.45
CA ARG A 185 -3.76 0.83 15.86
C ARG A 185 -4.26 2.13 15.25
N HIS A 186 -3.44 3.18 15.25
CA HIS A 186 -3.79 4.46 14.63
C HIS A 186 -3.91 4.33 13.10
N ALA A 187 -2.97 3.65 12.44
CA ALA A 187 -3.03 3.35 11.01
C ALA A 187 -4.30 2.58 10.62
N ALA A 188 -4.74 1.62 11.45
CA ALA A 188 -5.96 0.87 11.21
C ALA A 188 -7.24 1.74 11.24
N GLN A 189 -7.24 2.85 11.98
CA GLN A 189 -8.35 3.80 11.98
C GLN A 189 -8.45 4.56 10.65
N LEU A 190 -7.32 4.75 9.95
CA LEU A 190 -7.28 5.43 8.65
C LEU A 190 -7.84 4.56 7.52
N ILE A 191 -7.81 3.23 7.65
CA ILE A 191 -8.39 2.29 6.67
C ILE A 191 -9.92 2.46 6.57
N ARG A 192 -10.57 2.90 7.65
CA ARG A 192 -12.04 2.99 7.75
C ARG A 192 -12.62 4.33 7.29
N ARG A 193 -11.77 5.28 6.90
CA ARG A 193 -12.18 6.60 6.39
C ARG A 193 -12.40 6.52 4.88
#